data_AF-A0A0D3V9I2-F1
#
_entry.id   AF-A0A0D3V9I2-F1
#
_cell.length_a   1.000
_cell.length_b   1.000
_cell.length_c   1.000
_cell.angle_alpha   90.00
_cell.angle_beta   90.00
_cell.angle_gamma   90.00
#
_symmetry.space_group_name_H-M   'P 1'
#
loop_
_entity.id
_entity.type
_entity.pdbx_description
1 polymer ?
#
loop_
_entity_poly.entity_id
_entity_poly.type
_entity_poly.pdbx_seq_one_letter_code
_entity_poly.pdbx_strand_id
1 'polypeptide(L)'
;MSVLVLRALHMAGMNQEAGNKEETLRGYQDHDTIASWSEAAVVAVVDTGIIAGRSATSFVPQASATRAEAAVVLMRMLQHVGYINP
;
A
#
# COMPACT_ATOMS: atom_id res chain seq x y z
N MET A 1 -7.62 -1.80 -0.76
CA MET A 1 -7.41 -0.33 -0.76
C MET A 1 -6.20 0.09 -1.58
N SER A 2 -5.14 -0.73 -1.67
CA SER A 2 -3.86 -0.41 -2.34
C SER A 2 -3.98 0.16 -3.76
N VAL A 3 -4.82 -0.40 -4.62
CA VAL A 3 -5.02 0.12 -5.98
C VAL A 3 -5.57 1.55 -6.00
N LEU A 4 -6.46 1.90 -5.07
CA LEU A 4 -6.99 3.26 -4.96
C LEU A 4 -5.90 4.24 -4.54
N VAL A 5 -5.04 3.85 -3.61
CA VAL A 5 -3.92 4.67 -3.13
C VAL A 5 -2.89 4.87 -4.24
N LEU A 6 -2.51 3.82 -4.97
CA LEU A 6 -1.59 3.95 -6.10
C LEU A 6 -2.12 4.94 -7.15
N ARG A 7 -3.40 4.83 -7.51
CA ARG A 7 -4.03 5.76 -8.46
C ARG A 7 -4.05 7.20 -7.93
N ALA A 8 -4.32 7.38 -6.64
CA ALA A 8 -4.29 8.70 -6.02
C ALA A 8 -2.88 9.32 -6.05
N LEU A 9 -1.84 8.51 -5.82
CA LEU A 9 -0.44 8.96 -5.95
C LEU A 9 -0.13 9.38 -7.39
N HIS A 10 -0.54 8.58 -8.38
CA HIS A 10 -0.37 8.93 -9.80
C HIS A 10 -1.08 10.25 -10.13
N MET A 11 -2.29 10.48 -9.63
CA MET A 11 -3.02 11.74 -9.81
C MET A 11 -2.35 12.92 -9.10
N ALA A 12 -1.65 12.68 -7.99
CA ALA A 12 -0.86 13.68 -7.28
C ALA A 12 0.51 13.96 -7.95
N GLY A 13 0.81 13.32 -9.08
CA GLY A 13 2.07 13.49 -9.81
C GLY A 13 3.20 12.59 -9.33
N MET A 14 2.94 11.67 -8.41
CA MET A 14 3.91 10.66 -7.98
C MET A 14 3.80 9.42 -8.85
N ASN A 15 4.75 9.22 -9.77
CA ASN A 15 4.84 8.04 -10.61
C ASN A 15 5.52 6.88 -9.86
N GLN A 16 4.87 6.39 -8.81
CA GLN A 16 5.39 5.24 -8.07
C GLN A 16 5.22 3.98 -8.92
N GLU A 17 6.35 3.32 -9.20
CA GLU A 17 6.42 2.02 -9.85
C GLU A 17 6.54 0.91 -8.80
N ALA A 18 6.11 -0.29 -9.17
CA ALA A 18 6.27 -1.47 -8.33
C ALA A 18 7.73 -1.90 -8.35
N GLY A 19 8.37 -2.01 -7.18
CA GLY A 19 9.68 -2.62 -7.04
C GLY A 19 9.65 -4.14 -7.20
N ASN A 20 10.64 -4.81 -6.61
CA ASN A 20 10.72 -6.26 -6.66
C ASN A 20 9.74 -6.90 -5.66
N LYS A 21 8.73 -7.59 -6.19
CA LYS A 21 7.73 -8.35 -5.40
C LYS A 21 8.36 -9.23 -4.31
N GLU A 22 9.40 -9.99 -4.67
CA GLU A 22 10.05 -10.95 -3.77
C GLU A 22 10.85 -10.25 -2.66
N GLU A 23 11.23 -9.00 -2.85
CA GLU A 23 11.89 -8.21 -1.81
C GLU A 23 10.85 -7.61 -0.87
N THR A 24 9.83 -6.96 -1.45
CA THR A 24 8.81 -6.21 -0.70
C THR A 24 7.84 -7.13 0.07
N LEU A 25 7.48 -8.28 -0.49
CA LEU A 25 6.41 -9.13 0.07
C LEU A 25 6.90 -10.38 0.80
N ARG A 26 8.20 -10.71 0.75
CA ARG A 26 8.75 -11.93 1.36
C ARG A 26 8.50 -12.05 2.87
N GLY A 27 8.30 -10.93 3.56
CA GLY A 27 7.92 -10.95 4.98
C GLY A 27 6.50 -11.46 5.22
N TYR A 28 5.60 -11.32 4.25
CA TYR A 28 4.19 -11.66 4.39
C TYR A 28 3.92 -13.11 3.96
N GLN A 29 3.39 -13.92 4.87
CA GLN A 29 3.07 -15.33 4.61
C GLN A 29 1.85 -15.49 3.68
N ASP A 30 1.03 -14.45 3.57
CA ASP A 30 -0.21 -14.41 2.79
C ASP A 30 -0.05 -13.65 1.46
N HIS A 31 1.18 -13.39 1.01
CA HIS A 31 1.44 -12.71 -0.26
C HIS A 31 0.84 -13.44 -1.46
N ASP A 32 0.76 -14.77 -1.42
CA ASP A 32 0.13 -15.59 -2.47
C ASP A 32 -1.39 -15.40 -2.58
N THR A 33 -2.02 -14.82 -1.55
CA THR A 33 -3.47 -14.54 -1.56
C THR A 33 -3.80 -13.18 -2.18
N ILE A 34 -2.77 -12.41 -2.56
CA ILE A 34 -2.93 -11.15 -3.29
C ILE A 34 -3.35 -11.47 -4.72
N ALA A 35 -4.43 -10.82 -5.16
CA ALA A 35 -4.90 -11.01 -6.51
C ALA A 35 -3.90 -10.42 -7.52
N SER A 36 -3.64 -11.12 -8.61
CA SER A 36 -2.64 -10.73 -9.63
C SER A 36 -2.81 -9.32 -10.17
N TRP A 37 -4.07 -8.85 -10.31
CA TRP A 37 -4.38 -7.49 -10.78
C TRP A 37 -4.02 -6.38 -9.79
N SER A 38 -3.90 -6.69 -8.50
CA SER A 38 -3.57 -5.73 -7.45
C SER A 38 -2.12 -5.83 -6.98
N GLU A 39 -1.39 -6.87 -7.41
CA GLU A 39 -0.03 -7.17 -6.97
C GLU A 39 0.92 -5.98 -7.15
N ALA A 40 1.02 -5.44 -8.37
CA ALA A 40 1.87 -4.27 -8.65
C ALA A 40 1.51 -3.07 -7.77
N ALA A 41 0.21 -2.86 -7.51
CA ALA A 41 -0.22 -1.78 -6.64
C ALA A 41 0.11 -2.02 -5.19
N VAL A 42 0.03 -3.26 -4.70
CA VAL A 42 0.42 -3.61 -3.33
C VAL A 42 1.91 -3.39 -3.15
N VAL A 43 2.74 -3.88 -4.06
CA VAL A 43 4.20 -3.68 -4.01
C VAL A 43 4.53 -2.19 -3.98
N ALA A 44 4.02 -1.41 -4.94
CA ALA A 44 4.29 0.03 -5.04
C ALA A 44 3.92 0.81 -3.77
N VAL A 45 2.77 0.54 -3.15
CA VAL A 45 2.34 1.28 -1.94
C VAL A 45 2.96 0.76 -0.64
N VAL A 46 3.51 -0.45 -0.64
CA VAL A 46 4.31 -0.97 0.48
C VAL A 46 5.72 -0.40 0.42
N ASP A 47 6.30 -0.27 -0.78
CA ASP A 47 7.61 0.37 -0.99
C ASP A 47 7.63 1.82 -0.51
N THR A 48 6.51 2.55 -0.64
CA THR A 48 6.40 3.92 -0.12
C THR A 48 6.20 4.00 1.40
N GLY A 49 5.92 2.88 2.06
CA GLY A 49 5.58 2.82 3.49
C GLY A 49 4.20 3.39 3.84
N ILE A 50 3.38 3.76 2.84
CA ILE A 50 2.03 4.31 3.07
C ILE A 50 1.12 3.21 3.64
N ILE A 51 1.18 2.01 3.07
CA ILE A 51 0.48 0.83 3.56
C ILE A 51 1.50 -0.18 4.09
N ALA A 52 1.22 -0.74 5.26
CA ALA A 52 1.96 -1.87 5.82
C ALA A 52 0.97 -2.99 6.16
N GLY A 53 1.48 -4.22 6.26
CA GLY A 53 0.66 -5.34 6.73
C GLY A 53 0.17 -5.13 8.17
N ARG A 54 -0.87 -5.88 8.54
CA ARG A 54 -1.45 -5.84 9.90
C ARG A 54 -0.47 -6.37 10.96
N SER A 55 0.48 -7.21 10.54
CA SER A 55 1.58 -7.67 11.38
C SER A 55 2.85 -7.81 10.55
N ALA A 56 3.97 -8.12 11.21
CA ALA A 56 5.25 -8.36 10.54
C ALA A 56 5.18 -9.50 9.51
N THR A 57 4.21 -10.43 9.65
CA THR A 57 4.10 -11.62 8.82
C THR A 57 2.81 -11.73 8.03
N SER A 58 1.89 -10.77 8.14
CA SER A 58 0.58 -10.86 7.48
C SER A 58 0.10 -9.51 6.97
N PHE A 59 -0.23 -9.49 5.68
CA PHE A 59 -0.77 -8.34 4.96
C PHE A 59 -2.31 -8.31 4.96
N VAL A 60 -2.95 -9.48 4.96
CA VAL A 60 -4.41 -9.70 4.96
C VAL A 60 -5.13 -9.04 3.77
N PRO A 61 -4.77 -9.35 2.51
CA PRO A 61 -5.25 -8.62 1.33
C PRO A 61 -6.77 -8.73 1.09
N GLN A 62 -7.39 -9.79 1.59
CA GLN A 62 -8.83 -10.05 1.44
C GLN A 62 -9.68 -9.45 2.56
N ALA A 63 -9.07 -8.96 3.65
CA ALA A 63 -9.82 -8.34 4.72
C ALA A 63 -10.31 -6.95 4.32
N SER A 64 -11.51 -6.61 4.79
CA SER A 64 -12.02 -5.26 4.73
C SER A 64 -11.18 -4.34 5.62
N ALA A 65 -10.79 -3.19 5.08
CA ALA A 65 -10.14 -2.14 5.86
C ALA A 65 -11.15 -1.49 6.82
N THR A 66 -10.73 -1.27 8.05
CA THR A 66 -11.50 -0.49 9.02
C THR A 66 -11.42 1.01 8.69
N ARG A 67 -12.35 1.80 9.25
CA ARG A 67 -12.33 3.27 9.10
C ARG A 67 -11.03 3.88 9.64
N ALA A 68 -10.49 3.32 10.73
CA ALA A 68 -9.24 3.79 11.33
C ALA A 68 -8.05 3.50 10.41
N GLU A 69 -7.93 2.28 9.88
CA GLU A 69 -6.88 1.93 8.91
C GLU A 69 -6.95 2.83 7.66
N ALA A 70 -8.16 3.05 7.13
CA ALA A 70 -8.38 3.93 5.99
C ALA A 70 -7.90 5.37 6.26
N ALA A 71 -8.24 5.92 7.43
CA ALA A 71 -7.84 7.28 7.81
C ALA A 71 -6.33 7.42 7.94
N VAL A 72 -5.65 6.44 8.54
CA VAL A 72 -4.19 6.42 8.67
C VAL A 72 -3.51 6.36 7.30
N VAL A 73 -4.00 5.51 6.40
CA VAL A 73 -3.46 5.39 5.03
C VAL A 73 -3.62 6.70 4.26
N LEU A 74 -4.79 7.34 4.35
CA LEU A 74 -5.03 8.65 3.72
C LEU A 74 -4.12 9.73 4.30
N MET A 75 -3.96 9.79 5.62
CA MET A 75 -3.08 10.75 6.28
C MET A 75 -1.63 10.58 5.80
N ARG A 76 -1.11 9.36 5.80
CA ARG A 76 0.24 9.06 5.33
C ARG A 76 0.43 9.42 3.86
N MET A 77 -0.56 9.11 3.02
CA MET A 77 -0.53 9.47 1.60
C MET A 77 -0.49 10.98 1.41
N LEU A 78 -1.33 11.74 2.13
CA LEU A 78 -1.35 13.21 2.07
C LEU A 78 -0.05 13.84 2.58
N GLN A 79 0.57 13.26 3.62
CA GLN A 79 1.90 13.67 4.09
C GLN A 79 2.98 13.36 3.05
N HIS A 80 2.92 12.18 2.43
CA HIS A 80 3.89 11.75 1.43
C HIS A 80 3.89 12.64 0.18
N VAL A 81 2.72 13.11 -0.25
CA VAL A 81 2.60 14.07 -1.38
C VAL A 81 2.77 15.54 -0.96
N GLY A 82 2.99 15.82 0.33
CA GLY A 82 3.21 17.18 0.84
C GLY A 82 1.96 18.06 0.90
N TYR A 83 0.75 17.48 0.93
CA TYR A 83 -0.49 18.24 1.05
C TYR A 83 -0.83 18.60 2.50
N ILE A 84 -0.25 17.87 3.47
CA ILE A 84 -0.35 18.17 4.89
C ILE A 84 1.02 17.98 5.56
N ASN A 85 1.24 18.69 6.67
CA ASN A 85 2.47 18.55 7.45
C ASN A 85 2.48 17.27 8.31
N PRO A 86 3.67 16.76 8.64
CA PRO A 86 3.85 15.63 9.56
C PRO A 86 3.35 15.93 10.98
#